data_AF-A0A2I9CUY4-F1
#
_entry.id   AF-A0A2I9CUY4-F1
#
_cell.length_a   1.000
_cell.length_b   1.000
_cell.length_c   1.000
_cell.angle_alpha   90.00
_cell.angle_beta   90.00
_cell.angle_gamma   90.00
#
_symmetry.space_group_name_H-M   'P 1'
#
loop_
_entity.id
_entity.type
_entity.pdbx_description
1 polymer ?
#
loop_
_entity_poly.entity_id
_entity_poly.type
_entity_poly.pdbx_seq_one_letter_code
_entity_poly.pdbx_strand_id
1 'polypeptide(L)'
;MVPSELEFVGVLPEVEGRVLEGLRIEGMIQNGVQEGRCHIAYWRMEGQWWRSFAEGYALHIRQWGEEPVSWDGGPKYLYPVTEVAQECYGLPLRQLEIFIFNDCPALRLMLEDGRAIECLSNEQGFSWNRAVLRSPDGSTTSL
;
A
#
# COMPACT_ATOMS: atom_id res chain seq x y z
N MET A 1 21.46 11.40 15.34
CA MET A 1 20.27 11.22 16.19
C MET A 1 19.19 10.72 15.26
N VAL A 2 18.83 9.44 15.33
CA VAL A 2 17.74 8.87 14.51
C VAL A 2 16.43 9.22 15.22
N PRO A 3 15.39 9.76 14.57
CA PRO A 3 14.09 9.92 15.20
C PRO A 3 13.55 8.52 15.52
N SER A 4 13.43 8.21 16.82
CA SER A 4 13.15 6.86 17.31
C SER A 4 11.67 6.52 17.37
N GLU A 5 10.77 7.37 16.87
CA GLU A 5 9.34 7.12 16.92
C GLU A 5 8.73 7.37 15.55
N LEU A 6 8.23 6.29 14.95
CA LEU A 6 7.36 6.36 13.77
C LEU A 6 6.15 7.22 14.11
N GLU A 7 5.88 8.26 13.32
CA GLU A 7 4.68 9.06 13.48
C GLU A 7 3.51 8.40 12.73
N PHE A 8 2.39 8.18 13.41
CA PHE A 8 1.17 7.72 12.76
C PHE A 8 0.18 8.87 12.60
N VAL A 9 -0.24 9.12 11.36
CA VAL A 9 -1.15 10.21 11.02
C VAL A 9 -2.43 9.64 10.38
N GLY A 10 -3.53 9.66 11.14
CA GLY A 10 -4.86 9.32 10.65
C GLY A 10 -5.57 8.26 11.49
N VAL A 11 -6.25 7.32 10.84
CA VAL A 11 -7.12 6.34 11.51
C VAL A 11 -6.76 4.92 11.07
N LEU A 12 -6.55 4.04 12.05
CA LEU A 12 -6.41 2.61 11.80
C LEU A 12 -7.80 1.96 11.67
N PRO A 13 -8.09 1.30 10.55
CA PRO A 13 -9.31 0.51 10.44
C PRO A 13 -9.24 -0.76 11.28
N GLU A 14 -10.41 -1.23 11.70
CA GLU A 14 -10.61 -2.62 12.12
C GLU A 14 -10.62 -3.52 10.88
N VAL A 15 -9.68 -4.46 10.81
CA VAL A 15 -9.46 -5.26 9.60
C VAL A 15 -9.79 -6.75 9.75
N GLU A 16 -9.91 -7.28 10.96
CA GLU A 16 -10.09 -8.72 11.18
C GLU A 16 -11.40 -9.22 10.56
N GLY A 17 -11.30 -10.24 9.69
CA GLY A 17 -12.42 -10.87 8.99
C GLY A 17 -13.01 -10.02 7.85
N ARG A 18 -12.41 -8.86 7.52
CA ARG A 18 -12.91 -7.93 6.51
C ARG A 18 -12.32 -8.23 5.15
N VAL A 19 -13.12 -8.21 4.09
CA VAL A 19 -12.62 -8.53 2.74
C VAL A 19 -11.78 -7.39 2.16
N LEU A 20 -10.56 -7.71 1.69
CA LEU A 20 -9.73 -6.80 0.90
C LEU A 20 -10.12 -6.84 -0.57
N GLU A 21 -10.23 -5.67 -1.17
CA GLU A 21 -10.52 -5.48 -2.58
C GLU A 21 -9.74 -4.29 -3.14
N GLY A 22 -9.74 -4.16 -4.45
CA GLY A 22 -9.40 -2.92 -5.13
C GLY A 22 -7.98 -2.39 -5.02
N LEU A 23 -6.97 -3.11 -4.49
CA LEU A 23 -5.62 -2.55 -4.29
C LEU A 23 -5.09 -1.82 -5.55
N ARG A 24 -4.75 -0.53 -5.40
CA ARG A 24 -4.14 0.32 -6.43
C ARG A 24 -2.92 1.02 -5.88
N ILE A 25 -1.96 1.27 -6.75
CA ILE A 25 -0.76 2.03 -6.43
C ILE A 25 -0.59 3.13 -7.48
N GLU A 26 -0.51 4.38 -7.02
CA GLU A 26 -0.22 5.52 -7.87
C GLU A 26 1.29 5.66 -8.10
N GLY A 27 1.67 5.74 -9.38
CA GLY A 27 3.02 6.12 -9.80
C GLY A 27 3.24 7.62 -9.77
N MET A 28 4.50 8.07 -9.67
CA MET A 28 4.86 9.47 -9.86
C MET A 28 5.34 9.73 -11.29
N ILE A 29 4.89 10.82 -11.91
CA ILE A 29 5.44 11.30 -13.19
C ILE A 29 6.28 12.53 -12.90
N GLN A 30 7.58 12.44 -13.17
CA GLN A 30 8.52 13.54 -13.00
C GLN A 30 9.18 13.86 -14.34
N ASN A 31 9.12 15.14 -14.74
CA ASN A 31 9.70 15.62 -16.01
C ASN A 31 9.20 14.86 -17.27
N GLY A 32 7.94 14.42 -17.27
CA GLY A 32 7.36 13.65 -18.37
C GLY A 32 7.88 12.20 -18.47
N VAL A 33 8.69 11.77 -17.50
CA VAL A 33 9.14 10.39 -17.33
C VAL A 33 8.36 9.79 -16.18
N GLN A 34 7.75 8.64 -16.43
CA GLN A 34 7.11 7.85 -15.39
C GLN A 34 8.21 7.24 -14.51
N GLU A 35 8.36 7.74 -13.29
CA GLU A 35 9.22 7.10 -12.30
C GLU A 35 8.39 6.02 -11.62
N GLY A 36 8.83 4.76 -11.71
CA GLY A 36 8.15 3.60 -11.12
C GLY A 36 8.23 3.54 -9.61
N ARG A 37 7.77 4.60 -8.94
CA ARG A 37 7.69 4.71 -7.48
C ARG A 37 6.22 4.61 -7.06
N CYS A 38 5.95 3.76 -6.08
CA CYS A 38 4.64 3.49 -5.49
C CYS A 38 4.21 4.65 -4.56
N HIS A 39 3.96 5.84 -5.10
CA HIS A 39 3.79 7.04 -4.29
C HIS A 39 2.67 6.92 -3.24
N ILE A 40 1.52 6.38 -3.63
CA ILE A 40 0.36 6.21 -2.77
C ILE A 40 -0.25 4.83 -3.02
N ALA A 41 -0.61 4.13 -1.96
CA ALA A 41 -1.41 2.92 -2.03
C ALA A 41 -2.87 3.24 -1.69
N TYR A 42 -3.78 2.68 -2.45
CA TYR A 42 -5.21 2.66 -2.19
C TYR A 42 -5.69 1.24 -2.08
N TRP A 43 -6.58 0.97 -1.15
CA TRP A 43 -7.15 -0.36 -0.98
C TRP A 43 -8.57 -0.23 -0.46
N ARG A 44 -9.41 -1.21 -0.79
CA ARG A 44 -10.84 -1.16 -0.48
C ARG A 44 -11.18 -2.25 0.52
N MET A 45 -12.03 -1.92 1.47
CA MET A 45 -12.55 -2.83 2.47
C MET A 45 -14.01 -2.46 2.73
N GLU A 46 -14.92 -3.42 2.55
CA GLU A 46 -16.37 -3.23 2.77
C GLU A 46 -16.95 -2.01 2.05
N GLY A 47 -16.55 -1.81 0.79
CA GLY A 47 -17.02 -0.67 0.01
C GLY A 47 -16.27 0.64 0.28
N GLN A 48 -15.54 0.77 1.38
CA GLN A 48 -14.75 1.96 1.76
C GLN A 48 -13.33 1.90 1.19
N TRP A 49 -12.93 2.96 0.50
CA TRP A 49 -11.54 3.14 0.07
C TRP A 49 -10.67 3.71 1.19
N TRP A 50 -9.45 3.22 1.27
CA TRP A 50 -8.41 3.69 2.18
C TRP A 50 -7.24 4.16 1.36
N ARG A 51 -6.59 5.22 1.83
CA ARG A 51 -5.40 5.80 1.21
C ARG A 51 -4.26 5.75 2.21
N SER A 52 -3.11 5.21 1.80
CA SER A 52 -1.89 5.15 2.61
C SER A 52 -0.64 5.56 1.84
N PHE A 53 0.26 6.27 2.52
CA PHE A 53 1.57 6.68 2.00
C PHE A 53 2.51 7.02 3.16
N ALA A 54 3.81 7.04 2.88
CA ALA A 54 4.84 7.47 3.81
C ALA A 54 5.38 8.85 3.43
N GLU A 55 5.67 9.68 4.44
CA GLU A 55 6.33 10.98 4.32
C GLU A 55 7.44 11.06 5.38
N GLY A 56 8.69 10.81 4.97
CA GLY A 56 9.80 10.71 5.91
C GLY A 56 9.57 9.60 6.95
N TYR A 57 9.43 9.96 8.22
CA TYR A 57 9.14 9.03 9.33
C TYR A 57 7.65 8.94 9.69
N ALA A 58 6.78 9.59 8.91
CA ALA A 58 5.34 9.55 9.12
C ALA A 58 4.67 8.52 8.20
N LEU A 59 3.72 7.77 8.77
CA LEU A 59 2.79 6.92 8.04
C LEU A 59 1.41 7.55 8.08
N HIS A 60 0.87 7.84 6.90
CA HIS A 60 -0.47 8.38 6.75
C HIS A 60 -1.44 7.26 6.35
N ILE A 61 -2.53 7.08 7.08
CA ILE A 61 -3.64 6.18 6.70
C ILE A 61 -4.98 6.88 6.97
N ARG A 62 -5.81 7.00 5.95
CA ARG A 62 -7.14 7.62 6.09
C ARG A 62 -8.16 7.05 5.12
N GLN A 63 -9.43 7.25 5.44
CA GLN A 63 -10.53 7.01 4.51
C GLN A 63 -10.40 7.90 3.27
N TRP A 64 -10.81 7.37 2.14
CA TRP A 64 -10.86 8.01 0.83
C TRP A 64 -12.26 7.89 0.26
N GLY A 65 -12.87 9.01 -0.12
CA GLY A 65 -14.32 9.08 -0.36
C GLY A 65 -14.79 8.49 -1.69
N GLU A 66 -13.89 8.22 -2.61
CA GLU A 66 -14.22 7.81 -3.97
C GLU A 66 -13.29 6.72 -4.48
N GLU A 67 -13.66 6.09 -5.59
CA GLU A 67 -12.76 5.14 -6.24
C GLU A 67 -11.55 5.87 -6.83
N PRO A 68 -10.31 5.49 -6.46
CA PRO A 68 -9.11 6.18 -6.93
C PRO A 68 -8.99 6.04 -8.44
N VAL A 69 -9.06 7.16 -9.14
CA VAL A 69 -8.85 7.26 -10.58
C VAL A 69 -7.36 7.48 -10.81
N SER A 70 -6.76 6.87 -11.84
CA SER A 70 -5.39 7.19 -12.19
C SER A 70 -5.25 8.67 -12.54
N TRP A 71 -4.19 9.30 -12.04
CA TRP A 71 -3.93 10.73 -12.22
C TRP A 71 -3.87 11.17 -13.70
N ASP A 72 -3.50 10.26 -14.62
CA ASP A 72 -3.24 10.57 -16.03
C ASP A 72 -4.35 10.16 -17.02
N GLY A 73 -5.59 9.97 -16.55
CA GLY A 73 -6.75 9.92 -17.46
C GLY A 73 -7.04 8.55 -18.08
N GLY A 74 -6.82 7.46 -17.33
CA GLY A 74 -7.40 6.17 -17.66
C GLY A 74 -6.69 4.94 -17.06
N PRO A 75 -7.34 3.77 -17.09
CA PRO A 75 -6.87 2.54 -16.45
C PRO A 75 -5.49 2.03 -16.91
N LYS A 76 -4.95 2.55 -18.02
CA LYS A 76 -3.62 2.22 -18.58
C LYS A 76 -2.43 2.88 -17.85
N TYR A 77 -2.68 3.83 -16.93
CA TYR A 77 -1.65 4.53 -16.14
C TYR A 77 -1.66 4.14 -14.66
N LEU A 78 -2.49 3.15 -14.29
CA LEU A 78 -2.29 2.41 -13.05
C LEU A 78 -1.11 1.47 -13.31
N TYR A 79 -0.08 1.50 -12.46
CA TYR A 79 0.96 0.47 -12.50
C TYR A 79 0.29 -0.92 -12.38
N PRO A 80 0.87 -1.98 -12.98
CA PRO A 80 0.27 -3.30 -13.11
C PRO A 80 0.26 -4.07 -11.78
N VAL A 81 -0.21 -3.44 -10.71
CA VAL A 81 -0.63 -4.13 -9.49
C VAL A 81 -1.97 -4.82 -9.70
N THR A 82 -2.62 -4.63 -10.86
CA THR A 82 -3.91 -5.23 -11.20
C THR A 82 -3.91 -6.76 -11.08
N GLU A 83 -2.83 -7.45 -11.43
CA GLU A 83 -2.79 -8.92 -11.37
C GLU A 83 -2.75 -9.43 -9.92
N VAL A 84 -1.94 -8.83 -9.07
CA VAL A 84 -1.83 -9.21 -7.66
C VAL A 84 -3.00 -8.69 -6.83
N ALA A 85 -3.50 -7.50 -7.14
CA ALA A 85 -4.75 -6.99 -6.60
C ALA A 85 -5.88 -7.97 -6.91
N GLN A 86 -6.01 -8.44 -8.16
CA GLN A 86 -6.99 -9.46 -8.55
C GLN A 86 -6.85 -10.73 -7.70
N GLU A 87 -5.64 -11.22 -7.47
CA GLU A 87 -5.41 -12.39 -6.62
C GLU A 87 -5.86 -12.19 -5.16
N CYS A 88 -5.95 -10.94 -4.71
CA CYS A 88 -6.33 -10.58 -3.35
C CYS A 88 -7.84 -10.27 -3.19
N TYR A 89 -8.59 -10.13 -4.29
CA TYR A 89 -10.00 -9.77 -4.22
C TYR A 89 -10.84 -10.90 -3.63
N GLY A 90 -11.65 -10.57 -2.63
CA GLY A 90 -12.51 -11.55 -1.96
C GLY A 90 -11.82 -12.27 -0.81
N LEU A 91 -10.58 -11.92 -0.47
CA LEU A 91 -9.88 -12.52 0.66
C LEU A 91 -10.08 -11.70 1.93
N PRO A 92 -10.41 -12.34 3.06
CA PRO A 92 -10.45 -11.66 4.33
C PRO A 92 -9.05 -11.24 4.79
N LEU A 93 -8.95 -9.99 5.24
CA LEU A 93 -7.85 -9.48 6.02
C LEU A 93 -7.88 -10.13 7.40
N ARG A 94 -6.72 -10.62 7.79
CA ARG A 94 -6.48 -11.12 9.14
C ARG A 94 -5.91 -10.01 10.02
N GLN A 95 -4.99 -9.21 9.48
CA GLN A 95 -4.22 -8.26 10.28
C GLN A 95 -3.62 -7.15 9.44
N LEU A 96 -3.47 -5.97 10.03
CA LEU A 96 -2.70 -4.85 9.52
C LEU A 96 -1.52 -4.65 10.47
N GLU A 97 -0.31 -4.68 9.93
CA GLU A 97 0.93 -4.46 10.67
C GLU A 97 1.63 -3.20 10.17
N ILE A 98 2.12 -2.41 11.12
CA ILE A 98 2.94 -1.23 10.87
C ILE A 98 4.29 -1.49 11.52
N PHE A 99 5.36 -1.28 10.75
CA PHE A 99 6.71 -1.54 11.22
C PHE A 99 7.72 -0.59 10.55
N ILE A 100 8.97 -0.65 11.01
CA ILE A 100 10.08 0.11 10.43
C ILE A 100 10.94 -0.87 9.63
N PHE A 101 11.25 -0.50 8.39
CA PHE A 101 12.17 -1.23 7.52
C PHE A 101 13.21 -0.25 6.98
N ASN A 102 14.50 -0.53 7.24
CA ASN A 102 15.62 0.35 6.87
C ASN A 102 15.39 1.82 7.27
N ASP A 103 15.01 2.04 8.54
CA ASP A 103 14.70 3.35 9.10
C ASP A 103 13.53 4.10 8.42
N CYS A 104 12.69 3.41 7.64
CA CYS A 104 11.54 3.99 6.96
C CYS A 104 10.23 3.28 7.38
N PRO A 105 9.07 3.96 7.32
CA PRO A 105 7.77 3.33 7.55
C PRO A 105 7.49 2.20 6.55
N ALA A 106 6.85 1.14 7.04
CA ALA A 106 6.36 0.03 6.25
C ALA A 106 4.95 -0.39 6.71
N LEU A 107 4.15 -0.81 5.75
CA LEU A 107 2.79 -1.32 5.95
C LEU A 107 2.70 -2.76 5.44
N ARG A 108 2.15 -3.66 6.23
CA ARG A 108 1.81 -5.02 5.80
C ARG A 108 0.33 -5.30 6.04
N LEU A 109 -0.35 -5.75 4.99
CA LEU A 109 -1.73 -6.23 5.02
C LEU A 109 -1.69 -7.76 4.91
N MET A 110 -2.01 -8.47 5.99
CA MET A 110 -2.02 -9.94 6.01
C MET A 110 -3.42 -10.49 5.74
N LEU A 111 -3.48 -11.50 4.89
CA LEU A 111 -4.69 -12.19 4.46
C LEU A 111 -4.86 -13.50 5.25
N GLU A 112 -6.09 -14.01 5.33
CA GLU A 112 -6.39 -15.25 6.07
C GLU A 112 -5.67 -16.48 5.53
N ASP A 113 -5.38 -16.52 4.23
CA ASP A 113 -4.65 -17.61 3.58
C ASP A 113 -3.11 -17.54 3.79
N GLY A 114 -2.65 -16.55 4.57
CA GLY A 114 -1.25 -16.36 4.92
C GLY A 114 -0.46 -15.53 3.91
N ARG A 115 -1.06 -15.07 2.81
CA ARG A 115 -0.43 -14.08 1.94
C ARG A 115 -0.36 -12.72 2.62
N ALA A 116 0.61 -11.91 2.23
CA ALA A 116 0.76 -10.55 2.75
C ALA A 116 1.17 -9.57 1.67
N ILE A 117 0.52 -8.41 1.62
CA ILE A 117 0.92 -7.28 0.78
C ILE A 117 1.77 -6.34 1.63
N GLU A 118 3.02 -6.12 1.25
CA GLU A 118 3.93 -5.21 1.95
C GLU A 118 4.18 -3.97 1.09
N CYS A 119 3.82 -2.80 1.59
CA CYS A 119 4.20 -1.50 1.01
C CYS A 119 5.41 -0.98 1.79
N LEU A 120 6.53 -0.78 1.10
CA LEU A 120 7.82 -0.49 1.71
C LEU A 120 8.35 0.85 1.21
N SER A 121 8.79 1.68 2.15
CA SER A 121 9.64 2.83 1.85
C SER A 121 11.11 2.46 2.07
N ASN A 122 12.01 2.95 1.21
CA ASN A 122 13.46 2.73 1.29
C ASN A 122 14.27 4.04 1.25
N GLU A 123 13.61 5.19 1.20
CA GLU A 123 14.21 6.51 1.18
C GLU A 123 13.45 7.42 2.16
N GLN A 124 14.15 8.35 2.83
CA GLN A 124 13.53 9.43 3.59
C GLN A 124 12.86 10.40 2.60
N GLY A 125 11.68 10.05 2.13
CA GLY A 125 10.97 10.79 1.08
C GLY A 125 9.46 10.57 1.12
N PHE A 126 8.77 11.18 0.17
CA PHE A 126 7.32 11.07 -0.02
C PHE A 126 7.06 9.89 -0.95
N SER A 127 6.73 8.70 -0.44
CA SER A 127 6.19 7.56 -1.22
C SER A 127 6.36 6.21 -0.51
N TRP A 128 5.59 5.21 -0.95
CA TRP A 128 6.14 3.85 -0.97
C TRP A 128 7.10 3.70 -2.16
N ASN A 129 8.24 3.08 -1.94
CA ASN A 129 9.21 2.88 -3.01
C ASN A 129 8.94 1.60 -3.79
N ARG A 130 8.28 0.62 -3.17
CA ARG A 130 7.82 -0.63 -3.81
C ARG A 130 6.70 -1.28 -3.01
N ALA A 131 5.96 -2.16 -3.67
CA ALA A 131 5.10 -3.11 -2.99
C ALA A 131 5.46 -4.56 -3.40
N VAL A 132 5.25 -5.52 -2.50
CA VAL A 132 5.48 -6.94 -2.76
C VAL A 132 4.31 -7.78 -2.24
N LEU A 133 3.92 -8.80 -2.99
CA LEU A 133 3.08 -9.88 -2.46
C LEU A 133 3.99 -10.99 -1.96
N ARG A 134 3.88 -11.29 -0.67
CA ARG A 134 4.58 -12.38 0.00
C ARG A 134 3.63 -13.57 0.16
N SER A 135 4.04 -14.72 -0.32
CA SER A 135 3.34 -15.99 -0.15
C SER A 135 3.69 -16.65 1.19
N PRO A 136 2.86 -17.58 1.70
CA PRO A 136 3.13 -18.29 2.95
C PRO A 136 4.44 -19.08 2.95
N ASP A 137 4.89 -19.53 1.77
CA ASP A 137 6.16 -20.23 1.58
C ASP A 137 7.39 -19.30 1.60
N GLY A 138 7.18 -18.00 1.77
CA GLY A 138 8.22 -16.97 1.80
C GLY A 138 8.61 -16.44 0.42
N SER A 139 8.06 -16.99 -0.67
CA SER A 139 8.28 -16.44 -2.01
C SER A 139 7.67 -15.05 -2.14
N THR A 140 8.30 -14.20 -2.96
CA THR A 140 7.86 -12.81 -3.15
C THR A 140 7.72 -12.49 -4.62
N THR A 141 6.59 -11.90 -4.97
CA THR A 141 6.35 -11.29 -6.28
C THR A 141 6.46 -9.77 -6.13
N SER A 142 7.37 -9.14 -6.89
CA SER A 142 7.45 -7.68 -6.94
C SER A 142 6.26 -7.13 -7.71
N LEU A 143 5.63 -6.07 -7.16
CA LEU A 143 4.42 -5.43 -7.68
C LEU A 143 4.74 -4.16 -8.48
#